data_AF-A0A6G0X2W3-F1
#
_entry.id   AF-A0A6G0X2W3-F1
#
_cell.length_a   1.000
_cell.length_b   1.000
_cell.length_c   1.000
_cell.angle_alpha   90.00
_cell.angle_beta   90.00
_cell.angle_gamma   90.00
#
_symmetry.space_group_name_H-M   'P 1'
#
loop_
_entity.id
_entity.type
_entity.pdbx_description
1 polymer ?
#
loop_
_entity_poly.entity_id
_entity_poly.type
_entity_poly.pdbx_seq_one_letter_code
_entity_poly.pdbx_strand_id
1 'polypeptide(L)'
;MADQFCVRSSLSSGVDAALTSTASCGVVFGVDCFERYKATRAFKLGVDATLVMTEPNAGGQSEVSEAMSMEYMHQLFGAVDVVTEMQIEYWSPNWKKVDYLCTIRGERVAVSVTRAMAFQGAPFDAARLLRKKMRGLVVAKTGVSRRQRYSKSVLHIWCQTTEIAMALSECYAQVADELGVTENVILIATVAATEACIFTNDASAIDVTRN
;
A
#
# COMPACT_ATOMS: atom_id res chain seq x y z
N MET A 1 -13.99 -1.13 -15.23
CA MET A 1 -13.71 -0.31 -14.04
C MET A 1 -13.76 1.15 -14.47
N ALA A 2 -14.43 2.00 -13.72
CA ALA A 2 -14.56 3.41 -14.07
C ALA A 2 -13.28 4.15 -13.65
N ASP A 3 -12.77 5.01 -14.53
CA ASP A 3 -11.70 5.96 -14.22
C ASP A 3 -12.29 6.96 -13.19
N GLN A 4 -11.96 6.83 -11.91
CA GLN A 4 -12.61 7.57 -10.80
C GLN A 4 -11.67 8.54 -10.08
N PHE A 5 -10.37 8.39 -10.29
CA PHE A 5 -9.34 9.26 -9.76
C PHE A 5 -8.20 9.35 -10.76
N CYS A 6 -7.40 10.40 -10.65
CA CYS A 6 -6.09 10.46 -11.27
C CYS A 6 -5.01 10.45 -10.20
N VAL A 7 -3.84 9.96 -10.60
CA VAL A 7 -2.62 10.04 -9.79
C VAL A 7 -1.61 10.88 -10.55
N ARG A 8 -1.06 11.89 -9.88
CA ARG A 8 0.05 12.67 -10.41
C ARG A 8 1.30 12.33 -9.63
N SER A 9 2.29 11.78 -10.31
CA SER A 9 3.59 11.52 -9.69
C SER A 9 4.41 12.80 -9.58
N SER A 10 4.87 13.10 -8.36
CA SER A 10 5.79 14.21 -8.10
C SER A 10 7.24 13.74 -8.03
N LEU A 11 7.48 12.54 -7.51
CA LEU A 11 8.81 11.90 -7.39
C LEU A 11 8.68 10.38 -7.62
N SER A 12 8.42 9.91 -8.83
CA SER A 12 8.22 8.46 -9.09
C SER A 12 9.39 7.76 -9.80
N SER A 13 10.57 8.41 -9.90
CA SER A 13 11.68 7.87 -10.67
C SER A 13 12.06 6.46 -10.19
N GLY A 14 11.70 5.45 -10.98
CA GLY A 14 12.03 4.04 -10.73
C GLY A 14 10.92 3.18 -10.12
N VAL A 15 9.79 3.71 -9.63
CA VAL A 15 8.71 2.87 -9.05
C VAL A 15 8.08 1.99 -10.11
N ASP A 16 7.67 2.58 -11.23
CA ASP A 16 7.07 1.83 -12.35
C ASP A 16 8.03 0.76 -12.88
N ALA A 17 9.30 1.14 -13.12
CA ALA A 17 10.33 0.19 -13.54
C ALA A 17 10.57 -0.93 -12.50
N ALA A 18 10.55 -0.60 -11.20
CA ALA A 18 10.73 -1.58 -10.13
C ALA A 18 9.54 -2.53 -10.01
N LEU A 19 8.31 -2.10 -10.31
CA LEU A 19 7.12 -2.96 -10.23
C LEU A 19 6.85 -3.75 -11.51
N THR A 20 7.23 -3.22 -12.67
CA THR A 20 6.97 -3.86 -13.97
C THR A 20 8.10 -4.77 -14.45
N SER A 21 9.30 -4.63 -13.91
CA SER A 21 10.44 -5.51 -14.21
C SER A 21 10.42 -6.79 -13.37
N THR A 22 10.93 -7.89 -13.91
CA THR A 22 11.21 -9.12 -13.13
C THR A 22 12.58 -9.08 -12.46
N ALA A 23 13.45 -8.13 -12.84
CA ALA A 23 14.75 -7.95 -12.22
C ALA A 23 14.62 -7.48 -10.77
N SER A 24 15.63 -7.79 -9.95
CA SER A 24 15.73 -7.20 -8.62
C SER A 24 15.90 -5.69 -8.72
N CYS A 25 15.33 -4.97 -7.77
CA CYS A 25 15.52 -3.53 -7.61
C CYS A 25 16.15 -3.26 -6.24
N GLY A 26 16.73 -2.08 -6.06
CA GLY A 26 17.10 -1.61 -4.74
C GLY A 26 15.88 -1.27 -3.88
N VAL A 27 16.10 -0.44 -2.86
CA VAL A 27 15.01 0.25 -2.17
C VAL A 27 14.63 1.48 -2.99
N VAL A 28 13.37 1.55 -3.41
CA VAL A 28 12.84 2.65 -4.25
C VAL A 28 11.77 3.40 -3.46
N PHE A 29 11.75 4.72 -3.57
CA PHE A 29 10.74 5.56 -2.94
C PHE A 29 10.05 6.44 -3.99
N GLY A 30 8.72 6.39 -4.00
CA GLY A 30 7.86 7.20 -4.85
C GLY A 30 7.01 8.18 -4.05
N VAL A 31 6.76 9.38 -4.58
CA VAL A 31 5.70 10.27 -4.11
C VAL A 31 4.69 10.53 -5.21
N ASP A 32 3.42 10.34 -4.86
CA ASP A 32 2.26 10.53 -5.71
C ASP A 32 1.24 11.45 -5.04
N CYS A 33 0.40 12.10 -5.84
CA CYS A 33 -0.78 12.85 -5.41
C CYS A 33 -2.04 12.21 -5.99
N PHE A 34 -2.98 11.85 -5.11
CA PHE A 34 -4.26 11.26 -5.46
C PHE A 34 -5.33 12.35 -5.55
N GLU A 35 -6.03 12.43 -6.68
CA GLU A 35 -7.14 13.36 -6.88
C GLU A 35 -8.36 12.62 -7.43
N ARG A 36 -9.47 12.64 -6.69
CA ARG A 36 -10.75 12.10 -7.15
C ARG A 36 -11.32 12.96 -8.29
N TYR A 37 -11.89 12.33 -9.31
CA TYR A 37 -12.68 13.07 -10.30
C TYR A 37 -13.99 13.57 -9.70
N LYS A 38 -14.36 14.82 -10.01
CA LYS A 38 -15.47 15.57 -9.37
C LYS A 38 -16.87 14.93 -9.46
N ALA A 39 -17.05 13.87 -10.26
CA ALA A 39 -18.36 13.31 -10.58
C ALA A 39 -18.81 12.13 -9.70
N THR A 40 -17.99 11.63 -8.76
CA THR A 40 -18.27 10.39 -8.03
C THR A 40 -18.67 10.63 -6.57
N ARG A 41 -19.91 10.24 -6.23
CA ARG A 41 -20.42 10.31 -4.85
C ARG A 41 -19.78 9.25 -3.94
N ALA A 42 -19.48 8.08 -4.47
CA ALA A 42 -18.79 6.98 -3.81
C ALA A 42 -17.85 6.28 -4.81
N PHE A 43 -16.78 5.65 -4.33
CA PHE A 43 -15.87 4.86 -5.15
C PHE A 43 -16.48 3.50 -5.47
N LYS A 44 -16.58 3.18 -6.76
CA LYS A 44 -16.94 1.85 -7.26
C LYS A 44 -15.70 1.00 -7.42
N LEU A 45 -15.48 0.07 -6.51
CA LEU A 45 -14.28 -0.76 -6.52
C LEU A 45 -14.32 -1.84 -7.60
N GLY A 46 -13.15 -2.27 -8.05
CA GLY A 46 -12.98 -3.52 -8.81
C GLY A 46 -13.27 -4.76 -7.99
N VAL A 47 -13.25 -5.91 -8.67
CA VAL A 47 -13.47 -7.21 -8.03
C VAL A 47 -12.46 -7.46 -6.89
N ASP A 48 -11.18 -7.21 -7.15
CA ASP A 48 -10.09 -7.46 -6.20
C ASP A 48 -10.14 -6.48 -5.02
N ALA A 49 -10.34 -5.19 -5.27
CA ALA A 49 -10.49 -4.19 -4.21
C ALA A 49 -11.77 -4.39 -3.38
N THR A 50 -12.86 -4.85 -4.02
CA THR A 50 -14.10 -5.26 -3.31
C THR A 50 -13.84 -6.46 -2.41
N LEU A 51 -13.04 -7.43 -2.85
CA LEU A 51 -12.65 -8.57 -2.03
C LEU A 51 -11.89 -8.09 -0.78
N VAL A 52 -10.88 -7.22 -0.95
CA VAL A 52 -10.14 -6.60 0.17
C VAL A 52 -11.09 -5.85 1.12
N MET A 53 -12.07 -5.11 0.58
CA MET A 53 -13.03 -4.35 1.39
C MET A 53 -13.99 -5.24 2.21
N THR A 54 -14.35 -6.42 1.69
CA THR A 54 -15.47 -7.21 2.23
C THR A 54 -15.03 -8.43 3.04
N GLU A 55 -13.79 -8.90 2.87
CA GLU A 55 -13.27 -9.96 3.70
C GLU A 55 -12.88 -9.46 5.10
N PRO A 56 -12.99 -10.30 6.13
CA PRO A 56 -12.50 -9.95 7.45
C PRO A 56 -10.99 -9.69 7.42
N ASN A 57 -10.54 -8.56 7.98
CA ASN A 57 -9.13 -8.35 8.30
C ASN A 57 -8.76 -9.03 9.62
N ALA A 58 -7.46 -9.15 9.92
CA ALA A 58 -6.97 -9.70 11.20
C ALA A 58 -7.22 -8.74 12.41
N GLY A 59 -8.14 -7.78 12.26
CA GLY A 59 -8.52 -6.75 13.22
C GLY A 59 -7.98 -5.38 12.83
N GLY A 60 -8.81 -4.34 12.94
CA GLY A 60 -8.41 -2.97 12.64
C GLY A 60 -9.57 -2.08 12.19
N GLN A 61 -9.22 -0.90 11.68
CA GLN A 61 -10.12 -0.01 10.94
C GLN A 61 -9.35 0.55 9.74
N SER A 62 -9.06 -0.31 8.78
CA SER A 62 -8.20 -0.02 7.61
C SER A 62 -8.74 -0.56 6.28
N GLU A 63 -9.93 -1.17 6.30
CA GLU A 63 -10.62 -1.77 5.15
C GLU A 63 -10.68 -0.80 3.97
N VAL A 64 -11.11 0.45 4.19
CA VAL A 64 -11.20 1.46 3.13
C VAL A 64 -9.82 1.80 2.57
N SER A 65 -8.81 1.95 3.43
CA SER A 65 -7.45 2.30 3.00
C SER A 65 -6.77 1.17 2.21
N GLU A 66 -7.04 -0.07 2.58
CA GLU A 66 -6.51 -1.27 1.92
C GLU A 66 -7.21 -1.50 0.58
N ALA A 67 -8.53 -1.38 0.54
CA ALA A 67 -9.31 -1.48 -0.69
C ALA A 67 -8.92 -0.40 -1.70
N MET A 68 -8.82 0.86 -1.27
CA MET A 68 -8.35 1.96 -2.12
C MET A 68 -6.89 1.78 -2.56
N SER A 69 -6.05 1.17 -1.71
CA SER A 69 -4.69 0.79 -2.11
C SER A 69 -4.71 -0.24 -3.22
N MET A 70 -5.57 -1.25 -3.14
CA MET A 70 -5.68 -2.27 -4.19
C MET A 70 -6.23 -1.67 -5.51
N GLU A 71 -7.21 -0.78 -5.43
CA GLU A 71 -7.72 -0.05 -6.61
C GLU A 71 -6.62 0.81 -7.26
N TYR A 72 -5.81 1.50 -6.44
CA TYR A 72 -4.63 2.23 -6.89
C TYR A 72 -3.62 1.31 -7.60
N MET A 73 -3.29 0.15 -7.03
CA MET A 73 -2.36 -0.81 -7.64
C MET A 73 -2.90 -1.39 -8.95
N HIS A 74 -4.20 -1.64 -9.02
CA HIS A 74 -4.86 -2.09 -10.24
C HIS A 74 -4.79 -1.03 -11.34
N GLN A 75 -5.19 0.21 -11.04
CA GLN A 75 -5.27 1.28 -12.02
C GLN A 75 -3.89 1.68 -12.56
N LEU A 76 -2.86 1.77 -11.70
CA LEU A 76 -1.54 2.21 -12.14
C LEU A 76 -0.64 1.09 -12.66
N PHE A 77 -0.69 -0.10 -12.05
CA PHE A 77 0.27 -1.17 -12.35
C PHE A 77 -0.38 -2.43 -12.93
N GLY A 78 -1.70 -2.46 -13.09
CA GLY A 78 -2.43 -3.61 -13.59
C GLY A 78 -2.42 -4.79 -12.61
N ALA A 79 -2.39 -4.52 -11.30
CA ALA A 79 -2.41 -5.54 -10.27
C ALA A 79 -3.71 -6.36 -10.31
N VAL A 80 -3.60 -7.69 -10.26
CA VAL A 80 -4.71 -8.65 -10.28
C VAL A 80 -4.45 -9.84 -9.34
N ASP A 81 -5.34 -10.83 -9.30
CA ASP A 81 -5.18 -12.10 -8.55
C ASP A 81 -4.91 -11.89 -7.06
N VAL A 82 -5.76 -11.10 -6.40
CA VAL A 82 -5.56 -10.75 -4.99
C VAL A 82 -5.71 -11.97 -4.08
N VAL A 83 -4.82 -12.02 -3.07
CA VAL A 83 -4.92 -12.90 -1.91
C VAL A 83 -4.89 -12.01 -0.66
N THR A 84 -5.97 -11.98 0.11
CA THR A 84 -6.13 -11.07 1.25
C THR A 84 -5.34 -11.53 2.48
N GLU A 85 -5.16 -10.64 3.46
CA GLU A 85 -4.42 -10.92 4.70
C GLU A 85 -4.77 -12.26 5.38
N MET A 86 -6.05 -12.62 5.40
CA MET A 86 -6.54 -13.85 6.06
C MET A 86 -6.37 -15.11 5.21
N GLN A 87 -6.19 -14.96 3.90
CA GLN A 87 -5.92 -16.06 2.97
C GLN A 87 -4.41 -16.34 2.82
N ILE A 88 -3.55 -15.42 3.26
CA ILE A 88 -2.09 -15.61 3.24
C ILE A 88 -1.70 -16.60 4.34
N GLU A 89 -1.04 -17.67 3.93
CA GLU A 89 -0.52 -18.72 4.78
C GLU A 89 0.86 -18.34 5.32
N TYR A 90 0.93 -18.13 6.63
CA TYR A 90 2.19 -17.96 7.35
C TYR A 90 2.56 -19.23 8.11
N TRP A 91 3.86 -19.43 8.34
CA TRP A 91 4.36 -20.60 9.10
C TRP A 91 3.93 -20.60 10.57
N SER A 92 3.52 -19.44 11.12
CA SER A 92 3.04 -19.30 12.48
C SER A 92 1.91 -18.27 12.54
N PRO A 93 0.87 -18.47 13.38
CA PRO A 93 -0.27 -17.56 13.47
C PRO A 93 0.10 -16.15 13.96
N ASN A 94 1.19 -16.01 14.72
CA ASN A 94 1.65 -14.73 15.30
C ASN A 94 2.69 -14.00 14.43
N TRP A 95 2.84 -14.40 13.16
CA TRP A 95 3.81 -13.79 12.27
C TRP A 95 3.42 -12.38 11.83
N LYS A 96 4.38 -11.57 11.37
CA LYS A 96 4.07 -10.28 10.75
C LYS A 96 3.42 -10.52 9.39
N LYS A 97 2.26 -9.90 9.18
CA LYS A 97 1.47 -10.04 7.96
C LYS A 97 1.61 -8.84 7.05
N VAL A 98 1.36 -9.08 5.77
CA VAL A 98 1.08 -8.04 4.78
C VAL A 98 -0.44 -8.02 4.52
N ASP A 99 -0.94 -6.89 4.05
CA ASP A 99 -2.38 -6.66 3.94
C ASP A 99 -2.98 -7.44 2.75
N TYR A 100 -2.22 -7.59 1.65
CA TYR A 100 -2.56 -8.51 0.56
C TYR A 100 -1.35 -8.89 -0.31
N LEU A 101 -1.51 -9.96 -1.09
CA LEU A 101 -0.67 -10.25 -2.24
C LEU A 101 -1.44 -9.96 -3.52
N CYS A 102 -0.73 -9.55 -4.58
CA CYS A 102 -1.28 -9.41 -5.92
C CYS A 102 -0.25 -9.85 -6.97
N THR A 103 -0.72 -10.04 -8.19
CA THR A 103 0.12 -10.29 -9.37
C THR A 103 0.25 -8.98 -10.15
N ILE A 104 1.48 -8.51 -10.35
CA ILE A 104 1.80 -7.38 -11.24
C ILE A 104 2.71 -7.93 -12.34
N ARG A 105 2.27 -7.85 -13.60
CA ARG A 105 3.04 -8.33 -14.77
C ARG A 105 3.55 -9.78 -14.64
N GLY A 106 2.78 -10.64 -13.98
CA GLY A 106 3.12 -12.06 -13.76
C GLY A 106 3.99 -12.32 -12.53
N GLU A 107 4.46 -11.27 -11.84
CA GLU A 107 5.22 -11.38 -10.59
C GLU A 107 4.29 -11.27 -9.38
N ARG A 108 4.50 -12.16 -8.40
CA ARG A 108 3.80 -12.09 -7.13
C ARG A 108 4.45 -11.02 -6.25
N VAL A 109 3.66 -10.04 -5.83
CA VAL A 109 4.07 -8.89 -5.03
C VAL A 109 3.27 -8.88 -3.73
N ALA A 110 3.94 -8.60 -2.61
CA ALA A 110 3.29 -8.36 -1.34
C ALA A 110 3.08 -6.87 -1.13
N VAL A 111 1.90 -6.46 -0.69
CA VAL A 111 1.59 -5.06 -0.39
C VAL A 111 1.21 -4.93 1.07
N SER A 112 1.88 -4.02 1.77
CA SER A 112 1.40 -3.52 3.05
C SER A 112 0.95 -2.07 2.94
N VAL A 113 -0.14 -1.75 3.62
CA VAL A 113 -0.80 -0.45 3.61
C VAL A 113 -0.64 0.19 4.99
N THR A 114 -0.44 1.50 4.99
CA THR A 114 -0.47 2.28 6.21
C THR A 114 -0.94 3.69 5.93
N ARG A 115 -1.55 4.31 6.95
CA ARG A 115 -1.86 5.73 6.95
C ARG A 115 -0.74 6.49 7.67
N ALA A 116 -0.33 7.61 7.10
CA ALA A 116 0.57 8.59 7.68
C ALA A 116 -0.20 9.90 7.84
N MET A 117 -0.59 10.17 9.09
CA MET A 117 -1.40 11.33 9.47
C MET A 117 -0.91 11.84 10.82
N ALA A 118 -1.01 13.14 11.04
CA ALA A 118 -0.72 13.72 12.35
C ALA A 118 -1.88 13.40 13.31
N PHE A 119 -1.56 12.84 14.48
CA PHE A 119 -2.53 12.71 15.56
C PHE A 119 -2.54 14.00 16.38
N GLN A 120 -3.71 14.49 16.75
CA GLN A 120 -3.94 15.82 17.32
C GLN A 120 -2.86 16.24 18.35
N GLY A 121 -2.00 17.19 17.96
CA GLY A 121 -0.96 17.78 18.80
C GLY A 121 0.34 16.98 18.95
N ALA A 122 0.43 15.76 18.43
CA ALA A 122 1.66 14.97 18.44
C ALA A 122 2.47 15.18 17.15
N PRO A 123 3.80 15.39 17.24
CA PRO A 123 4.65 15.45 16.07
C PRO A 123 4.61 14.12 15.31
N PHE A 124 4.48 14.20 13.99
CA PHE A 124 4.57 13.03 13.11
C PHE A 124 6.04 12.56 13.04
N ASP A 125 6.27 11.30 13.39
CA ASP A 125 7.59 10.68 13.38
C ASP A 125 7.69 9.70 12.20
N ALA A 126 8.17 10.24 11.07
CA ALA A 126 8.33 9.52 9.81
C ALA A 126 9.26 8.30 9.96
N ALA A 127 10.42 8.50 10.61
CA ALA A 127 11.43 7.46 10.78
C ALA A 127 10.91 6.30 11.63
N ARG A 128 10.17 6.58 12.72
CA ARG A 128 9.54 5.53 13.54
C ARG A 128 8.48 4.75 12.77
N LEU A 129 7.65 5.43 11.97
CA LEU A 129 6.65 4.75 11.14
C LEU A 129 7.33 3.82 10.12
N LEU A 130 8.31 4.33 9.36
CA LEU A 130 9.04 3.54 8.36
C LEU A 130 9.78 2.38 9.01
N ARG A 131 10.49 2.60 10.11
CA ARG A 131 11.24 1.53 10.80
C ARG A 131 10.32 0.40 11.24
N LYS A 132 9.14 0.73 11.78
CA LYS A 132 8.13 -0.26 12.16
C LYS A 132 7.63 -1.05 10.94
N LYS A 133 7.25 -0.36 9.86
CA LYS A 133 6.60 -0.98 8.70
C LYS A 133 7.57 -1.74 7.80
N MET A 134 8.74 -1.18 7.50
CA MET A 134 9.78 -1.86 6.72
C MET A 134 10.30 -3.12 7.43
N ARG A 135 10.52 -3.07 8.75
CA ARG A 135 10.84 -4.28 9.53
C ARG A 135 9.75 -5.34 9.42
N GLY A 136 8.48 -4.91 9.45
CA GLY A 136 7.34 -5.79 9.22
C GLY A 136 7.40 -6.52 7.88
N LEU A 137 7.72 -5.82 6.80
CA LEU A 137 7.87 -6.41 5.45
C LEU A 137 8.99 -7.44 5.36
N VAL A 138 10.15 -7.16 5.97
CA VAL A 138 11.29 -8.09 6.01
C VAL A 138 10.90 -9.37 6.74
N VAL A 139 10.23 -9.23 7.89
CA VAL A 139 9.77 -10.40 8.68
C VAL A 139 8.69 -11.15 7.91
N ALA A 140 7.71 -10.48 7.31
CA ALA A 140 6.64 -11.13 6.57
C ALA A 140 7.18 -12.01 5.43
N LYS A 141 8.19 -11.53 4.69
CA LYS A 141 8.79 -12.24 3.55
C LYS A 141 9.35 -13.62 3.91
N THR A 142 9.88 -13.78 5.13
CA THR A 142 10.44 -15.06 5.58
C THR A 142 9.39 -16.04 6.10
N GLY A 143 8.19 -15.56 6.45
CA GLY A 143 7.14 -16.37 7.03
C GLY A 143 6.06 -16.88 6.08
N VAL A 144 5.97 -16.35 4.85
CA VAL A 144 4.96 -16.79 3.88
C VAL A 144 5.25 -18.21 3.37
N SER A 145 4.19 -18.99 3.18
CA SER A 145 4.28 -20.37 2.69
C SER A 145 4.92 -20.43 1.31
N ARG A 146 5.53 -21.58 0.97
CA ARG A 146 6.25 -21.74 -0.31
C ARG A 146 5.34 -21.49 -1.53
N ARG A 147 4.03 -21.77 -1.40
CA ARG A 147 3.04 -21.64 -2.48
C ARG A 147 2.66 -20.19 -2.79
N GLN A 148 2.82 -19.30 -1.81
CA GLN A 148 2.44 -17.88 -1.91
C GLN A 148 3.66 -16.96 -1.85
N ARG A 149 4.86 -17.48 -2.13
CA ARG A 149 6.09 -16.68 -2.17
C ARG A 149 5.98 -15.54 -3.17
N TYR A 150 6.63 -14.44 -2.83
CA TYR A 150 6.65 -13.22 -3.61
C TYR A 150 8.07 -12.68 -3.73
N SER A 151 8.34 -11.95 -4.81
CA SER A 151 9.67 -11.42 -5.13
C SER A 151 9.89 -10.04 -4.53
N LYS A 152 8.86 -9.18 -4.56
CA LYS A 152 8.91 -7.76 -4.15
C LYS A 152 7.89 -7.42 -3.06
N SER A 153 8.27 -6.48 -2.21
CA SER A 153 7.42 -5.90 -1.18
C SER A 153 7.12 -4.44 -1.49
N VAL A 154 5.86 -4.05 -1.41
CA VAL A 154 5.41 -2.67 -1.52
C VAL A 154 4.90 -2.20 -0.16
N LEU A 155 5.37 -1.03 0.29
CA LEU A 155 4.76 -0.28 1.37
C LEU A 155 4.00 0.90 0.76
N HIS A 156 2.68 0.79 0.63
CA HIS A 156 1.83 1.89 0.19
C HIS A 156 1.40 2.71 1.41
N ILE A 157 1.72 4.00 1.39
CA ILE A 157 1.56 4.92 2.50
C ILE A 157 0.60 6.02 2.07
N TRP A 158 -0.62 6.02 2.61
CA TRP A 158 -1.54 7.14 2.44
C TRP A 158 -1.11 8.30 3.32
N CYS A 159 -0.72 9.41 2.73
CA CYS A 159 -0.26 10.62 3.40
C CYS A 159 -1.37 11.66 3.45
N GLN A 160 -1.67 12.19 4.64
CA GLN A 160 -2.69 13.22 4.80
C GLN A 160 -2.27 14.55 4.16
N THR A 161 -0.98 14.85 4.15
CA THR A 161 -0.43 16.09 3.58
C THR A 161 0.86 15.83 2.83
N THR A 162 1.26 16.77 1.98
CA THR A 162 2.52 16.72 1.24
C THR A 162 3.72 16.74 2.18
N GLU A 163 3.68 17.50 3.27
CA GLU A 163 4.77 17.61 4.25
C GLU A 163 5.06 16.26 4.90
N ILE A 164 4.02 15.46 5.19
CA ILE A 164 4.17 14.10 5.71
C ILE A 164 4.86 13.20 4.68
N ALA A 165 4.47 13.27 3.41
CA ALA A 165 5.10 12.48 2.33
C ALA A 165 6.57 12.87 2.15
N MET A 166 6.89 14.16 2.20
CA MET A 166 8.26 14.65 2.10
C MET A 166 9.11 14.20 3.29
N ALA A 167 8.59 14.28 4.51
CA ALA A 167 9.29 13.79 5.71
C ALA A 167 9.63 12.28 5.62
N LEU A 168 8.75 11.47 5.01
CA LEU A 168 9.03 10.06 4.73
C LEU A 168 10.13 9.91 3.67
N SER A 169 10.08 10.72 2.60
CA SER A 169 11.09 10.72 1.52
C SER A 169 12.50 11.12 2.00
N GLU A 170 12.59 11.95 3.03
CA GLU A 170 13.86 12.42 3.58
C GLU A 170 14.57 11.37 4.44
N CYS A 171 13.81 10.44 5.06
CA CYS A 171 14.36 9.48 6.02
C CYS A 171 14.39 8.01 5.53
N TYR A 172 13.71 7.65 4.43
CA TYR A 172 13.59 6.24 4.02
C TYR A 172 14.95 5.57 3.79
N ALA A 173 15.91 6.28 3.19
CA ALA A 173 17.22 5.71 2.85
C ALA A 173 18.02 5.37 4.12
N GLN A 174 18.02 6.27 5.11
CA GLN A 174 18.62 6.01 6.42
C GLN A 174 17.94 4.83 7.12
N VAL A 175 16.61 4.77 7.11
CA VAL A 175 15.87 3.66 7.74
C VAL A 175 16.14 2.33 7.02
N ALA A 176 16.28 2.34 5.69
CA ALA A 176 16.65 1.16 4.92
C ALA A 176 18.03 0.63 5.33
N ASP A 177 19.01 1.53 5.45
CA ASP A 177 20.38 1.20 5.88
C ASP A 177 20.41 0.67 7.32
N GLU A 178 19.73 1.34 8.26
CA GLU A 178 19.59 0.90 9.66
C GLU A 178 19.02 -0.52 9.80
N LEU A 179 18.11 -0.90 8.89
CA LEU A 179 17.48 -2.22 8.87
C LEU A 179 18.21 -3.25 8.00
N GLY A 180 19.27 -2.85 7.29
CA GLY A 180 19.98 -3.71 6.33
C GLY A 180 19.13 -4.12 5.13
N VAL A 181 18.14 -3.30 4.75
CA VAL A 181 17.25 -3.57 3.62
C VAL A 181 17.88 -2.97 2.36
N THR A 182 18.37 -3.83 1.47
CA THR A 182 19.11 -3.40 0.28
C THR A 182 18.35 -3.59 -1.03
N GLU A 183 17.32 -4.44 -1.06
CA GLU A 183 16.67 -4.82 -2.31
C GLU A 183 15.17 -5.14 -2.18
N ASN A 184 14.46 -5.01 -3.30
CA ASN A 184 13.10 -5.48 -3.54
C ASN A 184 12.05 -4.93 -2.57
N VAL A 185 12.27 -3.71 -2.07
CA VAL A 185 11.32 -2.94 -1.27
C VAL A 185 11.00 -1.64 -1.98
N ILE A 186 9.74 -1.44 -2.31
CA ILE A 186 9.22 -0.25 -2.98
C ILE A 186 8.33 0.48 -1.97
N LEU A 187 8.61 1.74 -1.71
CA LEU A 187 7.77 2.60 -0.88
C LEU A 187 7.04 3.58 -1.80
N ILE A 188 5.73 3.72 -1.60
CA ILE A 188 4.91 4.66 -2.37
C ILE A 188 4.16 5.51 -1.35
N ALA A 189 4.53 6.78 -1.25
CA ALA A 189 3.83 7.76 -0.42
C ALA A 189 2.83 8.52 -1.30
N THR A 190 1.55 8.30 -1.06
CA THR A 190 0.46 8.87 -1.86
C THR A 190 -0.30 9.90 -1.03
N VAL A 191 -0.20 11.17 -1.42
CA VAL A 191 -0.90 12.28 -0.78
C VAL A 191 -2.37 12.25 -1.19
N ALA A 192 -3.27 12.09 -0.23
CA ALA A 192 -4.72 12.01 -0.45
C ALA A 192 -5.48 13.05 0.40
N ALA A 193 -5.06 14.32 0.29
CA ALA A 193 -5.48 15.40 1.20
C ALA A 193 -7.00 15.65 1.24
N THR A 194 -7.73 15.38 0.15
CA THR A 194 -9.19 15.60 0.06
C THR A 194 -10.02 14.38 0.42
N GLU A 195 -9.40 13.22 0.64
CA GLU A 195 -10.08 11.93 0.74
C GLU A 195 -10.09 11.41 2.17
N ALA A 196 -10.82 12.11 3.04
CA ALA A 196 -10.89 11.77 4.47
C ALA A 196 -11.27 10.31 4.75
N CYS A 197 -12.10 9.70 3.89
CA CYS A 197 -12.54 8.30 4.03
C CYS A 197 -11.39 7.30 4.12
N ILE A 198 -10.27 7.55 3.43
CA ILE A 198 -9.06 6.73 3.48
C ILE A 198 -8.47 6.76 4.90
N PHE A 199 -8.58 7.88 5.61
CA PHE A 199 -8.01 8.06 6.94
C PHE A 199 -8.96 7.68 8.07
N THR A 200 -10.26 7.87 7.87
CA THR A 200 -11.30 7.62 8.89
C THR A 200 -11.96 6.25 8.78
N ASN A 201 -11.64 5.48 7.74
CA ASN A 201 -12.30 4.21 7.43
C ASN A 201 -13.82 4.35 7.21
N ASP A 202 -14.22 5.43 6.56
CA ASP A 202 -15.63 5.70 6.26
C ASP A 202 -16.10 4.87 5.06
N ALA A 203 -16.71 3.72 5.36
CA ALA A 203 -17.23 2.80 4.35
C ALA A 203 -18.38 3.38 3.51
N SER A 204 -19.05 4.47 3.96
CA SER A 204 -20.11 5.11 3.18
C SER A 204 -19.60 5.78 1.89
N ALA A 205 -18.29 6.03 1.83
CA ALA A 205 -17.62 6.52 0.64
C ALA A 205 -17.34 5.43 -0.42
N ILE A 206 -17.65 4.16 -0.12
CA ILE A 206 -17.45 3.00 -1.00
C ILE A 206 -18.80 2.45 -1.45
N ASP A 207 -18.96 2.27 -2.75
CA ASP A 207 -20.10 1.59 -3.35
C ASP A 207 -19.81 0.08 -3.36
N VAL A 208 -20.38 -0.64 -2.39
CA VAL A 208 -20.19 -2.09 -2.21
C VAL A 208 -21.19 -2.92 -3.04
N THR A 209 -21.95 -2.29 -3.93
CA THR A 209 -22.91 -3.00 -4.78
C THR A 209 -22.14 -3.88 -5.76
N ARG A 210 -22.33 -5.21 -5.67
CA ARG A 210 -21.63 -6.19 -6.53
C ARG A 210 -21.92 -5.88 -8.00
N ASN A 211 -20.86 -5.60 -8.77
CA ASN A 211 -20.91 -5.59 -10.24
C ASN A 211 -21.04 -7.01 -10.78
#